data_AF-A0A260MDD0-F1
#
_entry.id   AF-A0A260MDD0-F1
#
_cell.length_a   1.000
_cell.length_b   1.000
_cell.length_c   1.000
_cell.angle_alpha   90.00
_cell.angle_beta   90.00
_cell.angle_gamma   90.00
#
_symmetry.space_group_name_H-M   'P 1'
#
loop_
_entity.id
_entity.type
_entity.pdbx_description
1 polymer ?
#
loop_
_entity_poly.entity_id
_entity_poly.type
_entity_poly.pdbx_seq_one_letter_code
_entity_poly.pdbx_strand_id
1 'polypeptide(L)'
;MPALRRIFTRTAVPIVGIAMALVCAAPAQALPTPGDLSDVPARTSLSYEHLPTGTYVGSAEDNSARPGLSTVKLYMADYVVRFGDGSPRDLDLAARMIQVSDDGAASTLDNKYPQAISATAAEYGLTSTSRGGFWGSSSTSTADTVRFLAAKKRTDPASPVLAWMNTAAPVARDGMVQDWGTQQLAGVTGSKWGWADDRSSVVASASIGDDFVVASNTYGPSSTNTDDVLGALGGIELTAPPAAVSVPNLPVIPGLPSVEELLQMLAPR
;
A
#
# COMPACT_ATOMS: atom_id res chain seq x y z
N MET A 1 45.81 76.62 -42.61
CA MET A 1 46.95 75.83 -43.12
C MET A 1 46.49 74.38 -43.29
N PRO A 2 46.85 73.74 -44.41
CA PRO A 2 46.30 72.46 -44.91
C PRO A 2 46.95 71.27 -44.14
N ALA A 3 46.60 69.98 -44.25
CA ALA A 3 46.02 69.22 -45.34
C ALA A 3 45.42 67.88 -44.83
N LEU A 4 44.30 67.49 -45.44
CA LEU A 4 44.03 66.19 -46.08
C LEU A 4 44.51 64.87 -45.40
N ARG A 5 43.56 63.98 -45.12
CA ARG A 5 43.50 62.65 -45.76
C ARG A 5 42.12 62.00 -45.61
N ARG A 6 41.46 61.73 -46.74
CA ARG A 6 40.34 60.77 -46.86
C ARG A 6 40.88 59.35 -46.69
N ILE A 7 40.04 58.40 -46.27
CA ILE A 7 39.74 57.13 -46.96
C ILE A 7 38.61 56.41 -46.22
N PHE A 8 37.62 55.95 -46.99
CA PHE A 8 36.49 55.11 -46.59
C PHE A 8 36.96 53.73 -46.11
N THR A 9 36.24 53.09 -45.18
CA THR A 9 35.85 51.67 -45.33
C THR A 9 34.81 51.21 -44.29
N ARG A 10 33.65 50.83 -44.84
CA ARG A 10 32.78 49.69 -44.52
C ARG A 10 32.45 49.36 -43.05
N THR A 11 31.18 49.60 -42.75
CA THR A 11 30.33 48.95 -41.74
C THR A 11 30.46 47.42 -41.75
N ALA A 12 30.73 46.84 -40.58
CA ALA A 12 30.45 45.44 -40.27
C ALA A 12 29.66 45.40 -38.96
N VAL A 13 28.42 44.92 -39.05
CA VAL A 13 27.51 44.66 -37.92
C VAL A 13 27.93 43.34 -37.29
N PRO A 14 28.24 43.26 -35.98
CA PRO A 14 28.45 41.97 -35.34
C PRO A 14 27.10 41.29 -35.11
N ILE A 15 26.92 40.14 -35.76
CA ILE A 15 25.81 39.21 -35.52
C ILE A 15 26.03 38.59 -34.13
N VAL A 16 25.09 38.85 -33.21
CA VAL A 16 25.01 38.19 -31.91
C VAL A 16 24.60 36.73 -32.14
N GLY A 17 25.54 35.82 -31.92
CA GLY A 17 25.27 34.39 -31.90
C GLY A 17 24.58 34.00 -30.59
N ILE A 18 23.27 33.76 -30.64
CA ILE A 18 22.54 33.10 -29.54
C ILE A 18 22.85 31.61 -29.64
N ALA A 19 23.72 31.11 -28.77
CA ALA A 19 23.90 29.68 -28.57
C ALA A 19 22.69 29.15 -27.76
N MET A 20 21.72 28.54 -28.44
CA MET A 20 20.69 27.72 -27.79
C MET A 20 21.34 26.43 -27.30
N ALA A 21 21.62 26.35 -26.00
CA ALA A 21 21.92 25.08 -25.35
C ALA A 21 20.59 24.31 -25.17
N LEU A 22 20.30 23.38 -26.09
CA LEU A 22 19.31 22.33 -25.83
C LEU A 22 19.88 21.40 -24.76
N VAL A 23 19.48 21.62 -23.51
CA VAL A 23 19.58 20.57 -22.49
C VAL A 23 18.50 19.56 -22.82
N CYS A 24 18.87 18.45 -23.45
CA CYS A 24 18.01 17.27 -23.51
C CYS A 24 17.87 16.72 -22.09
N ALA A 25 16.84 17.16 -21.37
CA ALA A 25 16.38 16.41 -20.20
C ALA A 25 15.91 15.05 -20.72
N ALA A 26 16.66 13.98 -20.42
CA ALA A 26 16.15 12.64 -20.63
C ALA A 26 14.80 12.52 -19.91
N PRO A 27 13.77 11.89 -20.51
CA PRO A 27 12.52 11.68 -19.80
C PRO A 27 12.86 10.87 -18.54
N ALA A 28 12.54 11.40 -17.36
CA ALA A 28 12.54 10.61 -16.16
C ALA A 28 11.54 9.47 -16.39
N GLN A 29 12.04 8.25 -16.57
CA GLN A 29 11.18 7.09 -16.64
C GLN A 29 10.61 6.91 -15.24
N ALA A 30 9.32 7.16 -15.08
CA ALA A 30 8.62 6.83 -13.83
C ALA A 30 8.89 5.36 -13.51
N LEU A 31 9.14 5.05 -12.24
CA LEU A 31 9.24 3.67 -11.82
C LEU A 31 7.92 2.96 -12.20
N PRO A 32 7.98 1.69 -12.60
CA PRO A 32 6.77 0.95 -12.88
C PRO A 32 5.90 0.93 -11.63
N THR A 33 4.59 1.04 -11.82
CA THR A 33 3.59 0.78 -10.78
C THR A 33 3.32 -0.72 -10.67
N PRO A 34 2.78 -1.24 -9.55
CA PRO A 34 2.37 -2.64 -9.50
C PRO A 34 1.35 -2.92 -10.60
N GLY A 35 1.76 -3.70 -11.61
CA GLY A 35 0.91 -4.11 -12.72
C GLY A 35 0.43 -5.56 -12.60
N ASP A 36 1.24 -6.40 -11.97
CA ASP A 36 0.98 -7.82 -11.71
C ASP A 36 1.85 -8.29 -10.53
N LEU A 37 1.35 -9.26 -9.76
CA LEU A 37 2.04 -9.94 -8.66
C LEU A 37 2.10 -11.47 -8.89
N SER A 38 1.99 -11.91 -10.14
CA SER A 38 2.00 -13.33 -10.53
C SER A 38 3.29 -14.08 -10.21
N ASP A 39 4.43 -13.38 -10.18
CA ASP A 39 5.74 -13.97 -9.85
C ASP A 39 5.97 -14.14 -8.34
N VAL A 40 5.05 -13.65 -7.49
CA VAL A 40 5.14 -13.87 -6.04
C VAL A 40 5.03 -15.37 -5.75
N PRO A 41 6.02 -15.99 -5.07
CA PRO A 41 5.99 -17.42 -4.80
C PRO A 41 4.76 -17.82 -3.97
N ALA A 42 4.10 -18.95 -4.27
CA ALA A 42 2.87 -19.38 -3.61
C ALA A 42 2.97 -19.55 -2.07
N ARG A 43 4.18 -19.66 -1.50
CA ARG A 43 4.38 -19.60 -0.05
C ARG A 43 3.99 -18.23 0.54
N THR A 44 3.97 -17.18 -0.27
CA THR A 44 3.68 -15.80 0.08
C THR A 44 2.42 -15.32 -0.63
N SER A 45 1.44 -14.89 0.14
CA SER A 45 0.34 -14.05 -0.33
C SER A 45 0.77 -12.59 -0.24
N LEU A 46 0.46 -11.78 -1.26
CA LEU A 46 0.72 -10.35 -1.30
C LEU A 46 -0.46 -9.62 -1.97
N SER A 47 -0.90 -8.53 -1.36
CA SER A 47 -1.95 -7.66 -1.88
C SER A 47 -1.52 -6.21 -1.76
N TYR A 48 -1.89 -5.40 -2.74
CA TYR A 48 -1.62 -3.97 -2.80
C TYR A 48 -2.85 -3.23 -3.33
N GLU A 49 -3.09 -2.04 -2.81
CA GLU A 49 -4.09 -1.13 -3.37
C GLU A 49 -3.58 0.30 -3.42
N HIS A 50 -3.64 0.91 -4.60
CA HIS A 50 -3.46 2.35 -4.80
C HIS A 50 -4.79 3.06 -4.53
N LEU A 51 -4.84 3.84 -3.45
CA LEU A 51 -6.09 4.43 -2.95
C LEU A 51 -6.71 5.46 -3.88
N PRO A 52 -5.96 6.42 -4.48
CA PRO A 52 -6.53 7.44 -5.35
C PRO A 52 -7.25 6.88 -6.57
N THR A 53 -6.74 5.80 -7.17
CA THR A 53 -7.35 5.17 -8.36
C THR A 53 -8.24 3.98 -8.02
N GLY A 54 -8.15 3.44 -6.80
CA GLY A 54 -8.81 2.19 -6.40
C GLY A 54 -8.21 0.95 -7.08
N THR A 55 -7.00 1.06 -7.63
CA THR A 55 -6.37 -0.06 -8.34
C THR A 55 -5.85 -1.07 -7.33
N TYR A 56 -6.42 -2.26 -7.38
CA TYR A 56 -6.01 -3.41 -6.58
C TYR A 56 -5.16 -4.37 -7.42
N VAL A 57 -4.09 -4.89 -6.83
CA VAL A 57 -3.27 -5.97 -7.39
C VAL A 57 -3.00 -7.00 -6.30
N GLY A 58 -3.16 -8.28 -6.63
CA GLY A 58 -2.94 -9.39 -5.71
C GLY A 58 -2.15 -10.51 -6.37
N SER A 59 -1.34 -11.21 -5.58
CA SER A 59 -0.71 -12.48 -5.95
C SER A 59 -1.77 -13.57 -6.16
N ALA A 60 -1.41 -14.71 -6.76
CA ALA A 60 -2.31 -15.85 -6.91
C ALA A 60 -2.95 -16.36 -5.59
N GLU A 61 -2.27 -16.16 -4.47
CA GLU A 61 -2.66 -16.63 -3.14
C GLU A 61 -3.30 -15.53 -2.27
N ASP A 62 -3.61 -14.36 -2.84
CA ASP A 62 -4.03 -13.16 -2.10
C ASP A 62 -5.33 -13.32 -1.30
N ASN A 63 -6.25 -14.15 -1.81
CA ASN A 63 -7.54 -14.45 -1.19
C ASN A 63 -7.50 -15.70 -0.29
N SER A 64 -6.38 -16.44 -0.26
CA SER A 64 -6.24 -17.65 0.56
C SER A 64 -6.36 -17.31 2.04
N ALA A 65 -7.28 -17.99 2.74
CA ALA A 65 -7.39 -17.88 4.19
C ALA A 65 -6.18 -18.55 4.84
N ARG A 66 -5.34 -17.76 5.51
CA ARG A 66 -4.12 -18.19 6.21
C ARG A 66 -4.23 -17.83 7.70
N PRO A 67 -3.36 -18.36 8.58
CA PRO A 67 -3.29 -17.91 9.97
C PRO A 67 -3.18 -16.38 10.00
N GLY A 68 -4.12 -15.73 10.70
CA GLY A 68 -4.18 -14.27 10.78
C GLY A 68 -3.23 -13.68 11.82
N LEU A 69 -2.65 -14.50 12.68
CA LEU A 69 -1.59 -14.12 13.63
C LEU A 69 -1.96 -12.82 14.38
N SER A 70 -1.01 -11.91 14.55
CA SER A 70 -1.27 -10.60 15.16
C SER A 70 -1.84 -9.54 14.21
N THR A 71 -2.09 -9.82 12.92
CA THR A 71 -2.72 -8.84 12.04
C THR A 71 -4.23 -8.74 12.29
N VAL A 72 -4.90 -9.80 12.77
CA VAL A 72 -6.33 -9.76 13.14
C VAL A 72 -6.64 -8.79 14.30
N LYS A 73 -5.61 -8.39 15.05
CA LYS A 73 -5.72 -7.35 16.08
C LYS A 73 -6.17 -6.01 15.49
N LEU A 74 -5.95 -5.76 14.19
CA LEU A 74 -6.50 -4.60 13.47
C LEU A 74 -8.03 -4.60 13.50
N TYR A 75 -8.64 -5.75 13.24
CA TYR A 75 -10.09 -5.91 13.24
C TYR A 75 -10.67 -5.77 14.64
N MET A 76 -10.00 -6.36 15.63
CA MET A 76 -10.38 -6.25 17.04
C MET A 76 -10.31 -4.79 17.53
N ALA A 77 -9.22 -4.08 17.23
CA ALA A 77 -9.03 -2.71 17.64
C ALA A 77 -10.10 -1.78 17.06
N ASP A 78 -10.41 -1.94 15.77
CA ASP A 78 -11.47 -1.19 15.09
C ASP A 78 -12.84 -1.41 15.72
N TYR A 79 -13.19 -2.68 16.00
CA TYR A 79 -14.42 -3.01 16.70
C TYR A 79 -14.50 -2.33 18.07
N VAL A 80 -13.43 -2.40 18.86
CA VAL A 80 -13.38 -1.81 20.21
C VAL A 80 -13.52 -0.29 20.16
N VAL A 81 -12.83 0.37 19.22
CA VAL A 81 -12.90 1.83 19.06
C VAL A 81 -14.32 2.30 18.73
N ARG A 82 -15.02 1.57 17.85
CA ARG A 82 -16.32 2.00 17.32
C ARG A 82 -17.52 1.49 18.13
N PHE A 83 -17.42 0.29 18.67
CA PHE A 83 -18.53 -0.46 19.25
C PHE A 83 -18.25 -0.97 20.66
N GLY A 84 -17.04 -0.76 21.18
CA GLY A 84 -16.72 -1.01 22.58
C GLY A 84 -17.50 -0.08 23.51
N ASP A 85 -17.29 -0.24 24.82
CA ASP A 85 -18.00 0.56 25.83
C ASP A 85 -17.43 1.98 26.00
N GLY A 86 -16.47 2.36 25.16
CA GLY A 86 -15.79 3.65 25.20
C GLY A 86 -14.90 3.83 26.43
N SER A 87 -14.65 2.78 27.22
CA SER A 87 -13.84 2.93 28.43
C SER A 87 -12.38 3.26 28.09
N PRO A 88 -11.72 4.15 28.87
CA PRO A 88 -10.31 4.47 28.66
C PRO A 88 -9.40 3.23 28.69
N ARG A 89 -9.77 2.22 29.49
CA ARG A 89 -9.06 0.95 29.58
C ARG A 89 -9.10 0.19 28.26
N ASP A 90 -10.26 0.10 27.61
CA ASP A 90 -10.37 -0.64 26.36
C ASP A 90 -9.60 0.03 25.22
N LEU A 91 -9.62 1.37 25.19
CA LEU A 91 -8.82 2.15 24.24
C LEU A 91 -7.31 1.97 24.46
N ASP A 92 -6.85 1.93 25.72
CA ASP A 92 -5.45 1.59 26.04
C ASP A 92 -5.06 0.19 25.57
N LEU A 93 -5.92 -0.80 25.84
CA LEU A 93 -5.70 -2.18 25.41
C LEU A 93 -5.69 -2.28 23.87
N ALA A 94 -6.58 -1.57 23.18
CA ALA A 94 -6.63 -1.52 21.73
C ALA A 94 -5.37 -0.87 21.13
N ALA A 95 -4.89 0.23 21.72
CA ALA A 95 -3.62 0.84 21.33
C ALA A 95 -2.45 -0.15 21.47
N ARG A 96 -2.36 -0.84 22.61
CA ARG A 96 -1.30 -1.84 22.87
C ARG A 96 -1.35 -3.04 21.92
N MET A 97 -2.53 -3.48 21.51
CA MET A 97 -2.69 -4.52 20.50
C MET A 97 -2.02 -4.14 19.18
N ILE A 98 -2.09 -2.87 18.79
CA ILE A 98 -1.53 -2.40 17.51
C ILE A 98 -0.06 -2.01 17.68
N GLN A 99 0.25 -1.15 18.64
CA GLN A 99 1.57 -0.52 18.77
C GLN A 99 2.66 -1.51 19.18
N VAL A 100 2.39 -2.36 20.17
CA VAL A 100 3.37 -3.31 20.74
C VAL A 100 2.92 -4.76 20.60
N SER A 101 1.94 -5.03 19.74
CA SER A 101 1.43 -6.37 19.44
C SER A 101 1.07 -7.21 20.68
N ASP A 102 0.46 -6.58 21.67
CA ASP A 102 0.24 -7.19 22.98
C ASP A 102 -0.85 -8.29 23.00
N ASP A 103 -0.45 -9.54 23.18
CA ASP A 103 -1.34 -10.70 23.27
C ASP A 103 -2.21 -10.74 24.53
N GLY A 104 -1.73 -10.18 25.64
CA GLY A 104 -2.51 -10.07 26.87
C GLY A 104 -3.63 -9.06 26.71
N ALA A 105 -3.36 -7.95 26.02
CA ALA A 105 -4.37 -6.96 25.66
C ALA A 105 -5.40 -7.56 24.70
N ALA A 106 -4.95 -8.27 23.67
CA ALA A 106 -5.83 -8.96 22.72
C ALA A 106 -6.70 -10.00 23.41
N SER A 107 -6.15 -10.83 24.29
CA SER A 107 -6.93 -11.84 25.01
C SER A 107 -7.96 -11.21 25.95
N THR A 108 -7.63 -10.08 26.58
CA THR A 108 -8.59 -9.34 27.43
C THR A 108 -9.76 -8.82 26.59
N LEU A 109 -9.48 -8.22 25.44
CA LEU A 109 -10.51 -7.66 24.56
C LEU A 109 -11.29 -8.72 23.79
N ASP A 110 -10.67 -9.83 23.38
CA ASP A 110 -11.35 -10.97 22.75
C ASP A 110 -12.34 -11.63 23.73
N ASN A 111 -11.99 -11.75 25.01
CA ASN A 111 -12.92 -12.26 26.01
C ASN A 111 -14.11 -11.32 26.26
N LYS A 112 -13.88 -10.01 26.18
CA LYS A 112 -14.92 -9.00 26.37
C LYS A 112 -15.81 -8.84 25.13
N TYR A 113 -15.22 -8.94 23.94
CA TYR A 113 -15.85 -8.75 22.63
C TYR A 113 -15.54 -9.94 21.70
N PRO A 114 -16.02 -11.16 22.02
CA PRO A 114 -15.72 -12.36 21.23
C PRO A 114 -16.24 -12.30 19.80
N GLN A 115 -17.18 -11.40 19.51
CA GLN A 115 -17.71 -11.15 18.17
C GLN A 115 -16.82 -10.25 17.31
N ALA A 116 -15.81 -9.57 17.87
CA ALA A 116 -15.13 -8.44 17.23
C ALA A 116 -14.62 -8.76 15.81
N ILE A 117 -13.85 -9.84 15.66
CA ILE A 117 -13.29 -10.24 14.35
C ILE A 117 -14.42 -10.56 13.35
N SER A 118 -15.41 -11.36 13.74
CA SER A 118 -16.50 -11.76 12.85
C SER A 118 -17.42 -10.60 12.48
N ALA A 119 -17.67 -9.67 13.41
CA ALA A 119 -18.49 -8.49 13.17
C ALA A 119 -17.78 -7.52 12.21
N THR A 120 -16.49 -7.24 12.43
CA THR A 120 -15.69 -6.44 11.49
C THR A 120 -15.58 -7.13 10.12
N ALA A 121 -15.40 -8.45 10.09
CA ALA A 121 -15.38 -9.19 8.83
C ALA A 121 -16.68 -9.04 8.04
N ALA A 122 -17.83 -9.17 8.71
CA ALA A 122 -19.14 -8.95 8.09
C ALA A 122 -19.33 -7.51 7.60
N GLU A 123 -18.93 -6.51 8.40
CA GLU A 123 -19.06 -5.09 8.04
C GLU A 123 -18.24 -4.73 6.79
N TYR A 124 -17.01 -5.22 6.69
CA TYR A 124 -16.10 -4.89 5.59
C TYR A 124 -16.09 -5.90 4.44
N GLY A 125 -16.96 -6.93 4.47
CA GLY A 125 -17.01 -7.97 3.46
C GLY A 125 -15.70 -8.76 3.34
N LEU A 126 -15.10 -9.12 4.48
CA LEU A 126 -13.84 -9.85 4.57
C LEU A 126 -14.10 -11.36 4.53
N THR A 127 -14.21 -11.93 3.34
CA THR A 127 -14.75 -13.28 3.12
C THR A 127 -13.82 -14.42 3.53
N SER A 128 -12.53 -14.15 3.69
CA SER A 128 -11.51 -15.10 4.13
C SER A 128 -11.13 -14.91 5.61
N THR A 129 -11.80 -13.97 6.29
CA THR A 129 -11.55 -13.61 7.67
C THR A 129 -12.57 -14.26 8.59
N SER A 130 -12.08 -15.05 9.54
CA SER A 130 -12.93 -15.73 10.50
C SER A 130 -12.24 -15.86 11.86
N ARG A 131 -13.03 -15.72 12.93
CA ARG A 131 -12.52 -15.96 14.29
C ARG A 131 -12.39 -17.46 14.54
N GLY A 132 -11.25 -17.88 15.09
CA GLY A 132 -11.09 -19.25 15.61
C GLY A 132 -11.73 -19.43 16.99
N GLY A 133 -11.24 -20.40 17.77
CA GLY A 133 -11.65 -20.58 19.17
C GLY A 133 -11.33 -19.37 20.06
N PHE A 134 -10.22 -18.71 19.77
CA PHE A 134 -9.78 -17.42 20.31
C PHE A 134 -9.08 -16.59 19.22
N TRP A 135 -8.84 -15.30 19.48
CA TRP A 135 -8.26 -14.39 18.49
C TRP A 135 -7.00 -14.94 17.78
N GLY A 136 -6.08 -15.59 18.49
CA GLY A 136 -4.80 -16.06 17.93
C GLY A 136 -4.94 -17.27 16.99
N SER A 137 -6.07 -17.96 17.02
CA SER A 137 -6.42 -19.05 16.11
C SER A 137 -7.26 -18.61 14.90
N SER A 138 -7.41 -17.31 14.69
CA SER A 138 -8.23 -16.74 13.61
C SER A 138 -7.52 -16.80 12.26
N SER A 139 -8.30 -16.75 11.18
CA SER A 139 -7.81 -16.67 9.80
C SER A 139 -8.10 -15.31 9.18
N THR A 140 -7.29 -14.92 8.19
CA THR A 140 -7.56 -13.79 7.27
C THR A 140 -6.79 -14.02 5.97
N SER A 141 -7.02 -13.16 4.97
CA SER A 141 -6.22 -13.11 3.74
C SER A 141 -5.55 -11.74 3.60
N THR A 142 -4.56 -11.63 2.71
CA THR A 142 -3.95 -10.32 2.42
C THR A 142 -4.95 -9.41 1.70
N ALA A 143 -5.81 -9.97 0.86
CA ALA A 143 -6.88 -9.23 0.18
C ALA A 143 -7.86 -8.62 1.19
N ASP A 144 -8.27 -9.38 2.21
CA ASP A 144 -9.15 -8.88 3.27
C ASP A 144 -8.48 -7.80 4.12
N THR A 145 -7.19 -8.00 4.44
CA THR A 145 -6.42 -7.01 5.22
C THR A 145 -6.30 -5.69 4.47
N VAL A 146 -5.98 -5.73 3.17
CA VAL A 146 -5.93 -4.55 2.30
C VAL A 146 -7.30 -3.90 2.19
N ARG A 147 -8.37 -4.68 1.91
CA ARG A 147 -9.75 -4.17 1.83
C ARG A 147 -10.14 -3.44 3.12
N PHE A 148 -9.86 -4.02 4.28
CA PHE A 148 -10.14 -3.42 5.58
C PHE A 148 -9.44 -2.07 5.76
N LEU A 149 -8.12 -2.02 5.53
CA LEU A 149 -7.30 -0.82 5.73
C LEU A 149 -7.62 0.26 4.69
N ALA A 150 -7.81 -0.12 3.42
CA ALA A 150 -8.20 0.80 2.35
C ALA A 150 -9.59 1.41 2.63
N ALA A 151 -10.54 0.60 3.10
CA ALA A 151 -11.84 1.10 3.55
C ALA A 151 -11.68 2.11 4.71
N LYS A 152 -10.87 1.81 5.73
CA LYS A 152 -10.63 2.79 6.83
C LYS A 152 -10.02 4.07 6.33
N LYS A 153 -8.99 4.00 5.50
CA LYS A 153 -8.35 5.22 4.95
C LYS A 153 -9.33 6.09 4.15
N ARG A 154 -10.35 5.49 3.52
CA ARG A 154 -11.38 6.24 2.78
C ARG A 154 -12.49 6.78 3.67
N THR A 155 -12.96 6.02 4.64
CA THR A 155 -14.19 6.35 5.39
C THR A 155 -13.94 6.91 6.79
N ASP A 156 -12.78 6.63 7.37
CA ASP A 156 -12.35 7.09 8.69
C ASP A 156 -10.82 7.31 8.73
N PRO A 157 -10.28 8.27 7.95
CA PRO A 157 -8.83 8.53 7.90
C PRO A 157 -8.25 9.00 9.24
N ALA A 158 -9.08 9.47 10.17
CA ALA A 158 -8.69 9.87 11.51
C ALA A 158 -8.77 8.73 12.54
N SER A 159 -9.05 7.50 12.09
CA SER A 159 -9.20 6.34 12.96
C SER A 159 -7.98 6.17 13.89
N PRO A 160 -8.18 5.99 15.20
CA PRO A 160 -7.11 5.63 16.14
C PRO A 160 -6.29 4.43 15.68
N VAL A 161 -6.90 3.45 14.99
CA VAL A 161 -6.18 2.26 14.48
C VAL A 161 -5.07 2.65 13.50
N LEU A 162 -5.34 3.58 12.58
CA LEU A 162 -4.34 4.07 11.62
C LEU A 162 -3.23 4.86 12.33
N ALA A 163 -3.60 5.70 13.31
CA ALA A 163 -2.63 6.43 14.13
C ALA A 163 -1.74 5.50 14.95
N TRP A 164 -2.28 4.39 15.48
CA TRP A 164 -1.52 3.38 16.21
C TRP A 164 -0.59 2.57 15.30
N MET A 165 -0.96 2.32 14.04
CA MET A 165 -0.04 1.73 13.05
C MET A 165 1.15 2.66 12.77
N ASN A 166 0.91 3.97 12.65
CA ASN A 166 1.96 4.98 12.43
C ASN A 166 2.89 5.16 13.65
N THR A 167 2.46 4.68 14.82
CA THR A 167 3.22 4.79 16.08
C THR A 167 3.57 3.41 16.64
N ALA A 168 3.62 2.40 15.77
CA ALA A 168 4.03 1.07 16.19
C ALA A 168 5.47 1.08 16.68
N ALA A 169 5.71 0.38 17.79
CA ALA A 169 7.02 0.33 18.41
C ALA A 169 7.98 -0.53 17.57
N PRO A 170 9.29 -0.24 17.56
CA PRO A 170 10.27 -1.06 16.84
C PRO A 170 10.42 -2.48 17.41
N VAL A 171 9.97 -2.70 18.66
CA VAL A 171 10.01 -4.00 19.33
C VAL A 171 8.67 -4.24 20.00
N ALA A 172 8.09 -5.42 19.73
CA ALA A 172 6.84 -5.87 20.33
C ALA A 172 7.01 -6.19 21.82
N ARG A 173 5.89 -6.37 22.53
CA ARG A 173 5.87 -6.68 23.96
C ARG A 173 6.62 -7.96 24.32
N ASP A 174 6.65 -8.93 23.41
CA ASP A 174 7.33 -10.22 23.57
C ASP A 174 8.80 -10.20 23.08
N GLY A 175 9.32 -9.01 22.71
CA GLY A 175 10.68 -8.83 22.24
C GLY A 175 10.89 -9.08 20.74
N MET A 176 9.84 -9.38 19.96
CA MET A 176 9.99 -9.51 18.51
C MET A 176 10.30 -8.15 17.86
N VAL A 177 11.35 -8.09 17.02
CA VAL A 177 11.66 -6.90 16.24
C VAL A 177 10.62 -6.71 15.14
N GLN A 178 10.13 -5.49 15.00
CA GLN A 178 9.10 -5.06 14.07
C GLN A 178 9.72 -4.16 13.00
N ASP A 179 10.56 -4.78 12.16
CA ASP A 179 11.36 -4.14 11.10
C ASP A 179 11.50 -5.04 9.87
N TRP A 180 10.39 -5.48 9.27
CA TRP A 180 10.42 -6.46 8.17
C TRP A 180 9.16 -6.46 7.31
N GLY A 181 9.24 -7.16 6.17
CA GLY A 181 8.13 -7.34 5.24
C GLY A 181 7.75 -6.04 4.55
N THR A 182 6.44 -5.76 4.52
CA THR A 182 5.87 -4.57 3.89
C THR A 182 6.37 -3.25 4.45
N GLN A 183 6.83 -3.20 5.70
CA GLN A 183 7.40 -1.99 6.30
C GLN A 183 8.65 -1.49 5.56
N GLN A 184 9.40 -2.39 4.92
CA GLN A 184 10.64 -2.05 4.21
C GLN A 184 10.38 -1.32 2.88
N LEU A 185 9.11 -1.18 2.47
CA LEU A 185 8.74 -0.50 1.24
C LEU A 185 8.81 1.03 1.40
N ALA A 186 9.26 1.70 0.34
CA ALA A 186 9.32 3.16 0.32
C ALA A 186 7.92 3.78 0.51
N GLY A 187 7.85 4.87 1.28
CA GLY A 187 6.60 5.59 1.53
C GLY A 187 5.66 4.97 2.56
N VAL A 188 6.05 3.85 3.19
CA VAL A 188 5.30 3.31 4.34
C VAL A 188 5.44 4.26 5.54
N THR A 189 4.30 4.57 6.16
CA THR A 189 4.20 5.43 7.34
C THR A 189 3.75 4.69 8.59
N GLY A 190 3.07 3.56 8.44
CA GLY A 190 2.61 2.75 9.56
C GLY A 190 2.42 1.29 9.21
N SER A 191 2.56 0.41 10.19
CA SER A 191 2.60 -1.04 9.96
C SER A 191 2.07 -1.86 11.14
N LYS A 192 1.69 -3.11 10.86
CA LYS A 192 1.37 -4.16 11.82
C LYS A 192 1.92 -5.49 11.35
N TRP A 193 2.53 -6.22 12.27
CA TRP A 193 3.10 -7.55 12.02
C TRP A 193 2.34 -8.65 12.76
N GLY A 194 2.53 -9.89 12.32
CA GLY A 194 2.14 -11.11 13.00
C GLY A 194 3.11 -12.23 12.72
N TRP A 195 3.32 -13.10 13.69
CA TRP A 195 4.24 -14.24 13.61
C TRP A 195 3.63 -15.41 14.39
N ALA A 196 3.98 -16.63 13.98
CA ALA A 196 3.73 -17.81 14.79
C ALA A 196 4.64 -17.81 16.04
N ASP A 197 4.27 -18.56 17.07
CA ASP A 197 5.05 -18.63 18.32
C ASP A 197 6.49 -19.14 18.11
N ASP A 198 6.71 -20.00 17.11
CA ASP A 198 8.05 -20.48 16.72
C ASP A 198 8.87 -19.45 15.92
N ARG A 199 8.28 -18.28 15.62
CA ARG A 199 8.86 -17.14 14.90
C ARG A 199 9.43 -17.46 13.51
N SER A 200 9.07 -18.60 12.93
CA SER A 200 9.72 -19.10 11.71
C SER A 200 8.81 -19.86 10.74
N SER A 201 7.67 -20.39 11.19
CA SER A 201 6.78 -21.16 10.31
C SER A 201 5.83 -20.30 9.49
N VAL A 202 5.33 -19.20 10.04
CA VAL A 202 4.48 -18.26 9.33
C VAL A 202 4.60 -16.85 9.91
N VAL A 203 4.64 -15.87 9.02
CA VAL A 203 4.69 -14.45 9.36
C VAL A 203 3.78 -13.65 8.44
N ALA A 204 3.32 -12.50 8.90
CA ALA A 204 2.49 -11.58 8.14
C ALA A 204 2.84 -10.13 8.46
N SER A 205 2.78 -9.25 7.47
CA SER A 205 2.94 -7.80 7.67
C SER A 205 1.92 -7.04 6.84
N ALA A 206 1.36 -5.97 7.39
CA ALA A 206 0.43 -5.08 6.71
C ALA A 206 0.84 -3.64 6.99
N SER A 207 0.87 -2.82 5.94
CA SER A 207 1.39 -1.45 6.01
C SER A 207 0.49 -0.49 5.25
N ILE A 208 0.54 0.76 5.70
CA ILE A 208 -0.09 1.92 5.07
C ILE A 208 1.00 2.90 4.66
N GLY A 209 0.87 3.48 3.47
CA GLY A 209 1.55 4.71 3.05
C GLY A 209 0.50 5.75 2.70
N ASP A 210 0.87 6.98 2.32
CA ASP A 210 -0.10 8.07 2.11
C ASP A 210 -1.20 7.70 1.11
N ASP A 211 -0.81 7.15 -0.04
CA ASP A 211 -1.73 6.82 -1.14
C ASP A 211 -1.92 5.32 -1.38
N PHE A 212 -1.39 4.46 -0.49
CA PHE A 212 -1.48 3.01 -0.69
C PHE A 212 -1.66 2.21 0.60
N VAL A 213 -2.09 0.97 0.40
CA VAL A 213 -2.15 -0.08 1.43
C VAL A 213 -1.53 -1.34 0.84
N VAL A 214 -0.80 -2.10 1.66
CA VAL A 214 -0.17 -3.34 1.26
C VAL A 214 -0.20 -4.36 2.40
N ALA A 215 -0.40 -5.63 2.10
CA ALA A 215 -0.34 -6.71 3.08
C ALA A 215 0.30 -7.97 2.50
N SER A 216 1.05 -8.68 3.33
CA SER A 216 1.74 -9.92 3.00
C SER A 216 1.52 -10.99 4.08
N ASN A 217 1.53 -12.26 3.68
CA ASN A 217 1.53 -13.41 4.58
C ASN A 217 2.39 -14.53 3.97
N THR A 218 3.42 -14.97 4.67
CA THR A 218 4.41 -15.93 4.17
C THR A 218 4.48 -17.12 5.10
N TYR A 219 4.32 -18.33 4.56
CA TYR A 219 4.77 -19.56 5.22
C TYR A 219 6.30 -19.60 5.16
N GLY A 220 6.92 -19.19 6.26
CA GLY A 220 8.37 -19.02 6.41
C GLY A 220 8.72 -17.90 7.40
N PRO A 221 10.02 -17.63 7.59
CA PRO A 221 10.50 -16.59 8.50
C PRO A 221 10.33 -15.18 7.92
N SER A 222 10.50 -14.16 8.77
CA SER A 222 10.44 -12.74 8.40
C SER A 222 11.41 -12.33 7.29
N SER A 223 12.58 -12.98 7.20
CA SER A 223 13.54 -12.73 6.11
C SER A 223 12.96 -13.13 4.76
N THR A 224 12.33 -14.30 4.65
CA THR A 224 11.68 -14.76 3.41
C THR A 224 10.51 -13.87 3.03
N ASN A 225 9.70 -13.43 4.02
CA ASN A 225 8.65 -12.46 3.77
C ASN A 225 9.19 -11.14 3.22
N THR A 226 10.31 -10.66 3.78
CA THR A 226 10.98 -9.43 3.32
C THR A 226 11.53 -9.58 1.91
N ASP A 227 12.22 -10.68 1.62
CA ASP A 227 12.78 -10.95 0.30
C ASP A 227 11.69 -11.01 -0.78
N ASP A 228 10.58 -11.70 -0.51
CA ASP A 228 9.46 -11.83 -1.45
C ASP A 228 8.75 -10.48 -1.67
N VAL A 229 8.55 -9.70 -0.60
CA VAL A 229 7.94 -8.36 -0.69
C VAL A 229 8.82 -7.39 -1.47
N LEU A 230 10.12 -7.33 -1.17
CA LEU A 230 11.05 -6.43 -1.85
C LEU A 230 11.34 -6.88 -3.29
N GLY A 231 11.37 -8.18 -3.54
CA GLY A 231 11.46 -8.73 -4.90
C GLY A 231 10.29 -8.29 -5.77
N ALA A 232 9.08 -8.24 -5.21
CA ALA A 232 7.87 -7.86 -5.94
C ALA A 232 7.66 -6.34 -6.05
N LEU A 233 7.96 -5.59 -4.97
CA LEU A 233 7.53 -4.19 -4.82
C LEU A 233 8.65 -3.22 -4.47
N GLY A 234 9.87 -3.68 -4.15
CA GLY A 234 10.95 -2.83 -3.62
C GLY A 234 11.52 -1.82 -4.64
N GLY A 235 11.38 -2.09 -5.94
CA GLY A 235 11.80 -1.20 -7.03
C GLY A 235 10.66 -0.43 -7.70
N ILE A 236 9.47 -0.42 -7.08
CA ILE A 236 8.22 0.11 -7.64
C ILE A 236 7.85 1.41 -6.93
N GLU A 237 7.35 2.40 -7.66
CA GLU A 237 6.76 3.60 -7.05
C GLU A 237 5.30 3.36 -6.67
N LEU A 238 5.06 3.14 -5.37
CA LEU A 238 3.77 2.79 -4.81
C LEU A 238 2.79 3.97 -4.69
N THR A 239 3.25 5.20 -4.92
CA THR A 239 2.42 6.42 -4.90
C THR A 239 2.04 6.88 -6.30
N ALA A 240 2.66 6.32 -7.34
CA ALA A 240 2.34 6.68 -8.71
C ALA A 240 1.03 5.99 -9.14
N PRO A 241 0.15 6.70 -9.88
CA PRO A 241 -1.02 6.07 -10.47
C PRO A 241 -0.58 5.00 -11.46
N PRO A 242 -1.25 3.83 -11.50
CA PRO A 242 -0.86 2.77 -12.40
C PRO A 242 -0.83 3.23 -13.85
N ALA A 243 0.14 2.75 -14.61
CA ALA A 243 0.21 3.03 -16.04
C ALA A 243 -1.14 2.69 -16.69
N ALA A 244 -1.70 3.63 -17.45
CA ALA A 244 -2.95 3.40 -18.15
C ALA A 244 -2.82 2.12 -18.98
N VAL A 245 -3.79 1.20 -18.86
CA VAL A 245 -3.84 0.00 -19.69
C VAL A 245 -3.76 0.47 -21.13
N SER A 246 -2.69 0.08 -21.83
CA SER A 246 -2.56 0.38 -23.26
C SER A 246 -3.76 -0.25 -23.94
N VAL A 247 -4.70 0.59 -24.37
CA VAL A 247 -5.86 0.13 -25.15
C VAL A 247 -5.25 -0.58 -26.36
N PRO A 248 -5.50 -1.89 -26.55
CA PRO A 248 -4.97 -2.57 -27.71
C PRO A 248 -5.41 -1.76 -28.93
N ASN A 249 -4.48 -1.53 -29.85
CA ASN A 249 -4.77 -0.85 -31.09
C ASN A 249 -5.78 -1.73 -31.85
N LEU A 250 -7.08 -1.51 -31.58
CA LEU A 250 -8.14 -2.25 -32.24
C LEU A 250 -7.98 -1.95 -33.72
N PRO A 251 -8.05 -2.96 -34.61
CA PRO A 251 -8.01 -2.70 -36.03
C PRO A 251 -9.08 -1.67 -36.35
N VAL A 252 -8.69 -0.58 -37.01
CA VAL A 252 -9.64 0.40 -37.53
C VAL A 252 -10.53 -0.35 -38.51
N ILE A 253 -11.77 -0.65 -38.09
CA ILE A 253 -12.79 -1.18 -38.99
C ILE A 253 -13.32 0.01 -39.79
N PRO A 254 -13.12 0.07 -41.12
CA PRO A 254 -13.60 1.18 -41.92
C PRO A 254 -15.11 1.36 -41.74
N GLY A 255 -15.54 2.54 -41.29
CA GLY A 255 -16.96 2.86 -41.08
C GLY A 255 -17.46 2.77 -39.64
N LEU A 256 -16.62 2.39 -38.67
CA LEU A 256 -16.94 2.53 -37.24
C LEU A 256 -16.18 3.71 -36.62
N PRO A 257 -16.81 4.48 -35.70
CA PRO A 257 -16.13 5.52 -34.95
C PRO A 257 -15.03 4.93 -34.07
N SER A 258 -13.94 5.65 -33.95
CA SER A 258 -12.84 5.36 -33.03
C SER A 258 -13.32 5.36 -31.56
N VAL A 259 -12.51 4.78 -30.68
CA VAL A 259 -12.78 4.78 -29.24
C VAL A 259 -12.85 6.22 -28.70
N GLU A 260 -11.98 7.11 -29.17
CA GLU A 260 -12.05 8.55 -28.86
C GLU A 260 -13.39 9.18 -29.28
N GLU A 261 -13.88 8.90 -30.48
CA GLU A 261 -15.15 9.45 -30.97
C GLU A 261 -16.34 8.91 -30.17
N LEU A 262 -16.32 7.63 -29.80
CA LEU A 262 -17.34 7.03 -28.93
C LEU A 262 -17.34 7.66 -27.53
N LEU A 263 -16.16 7.89 -26.95
CA LEU A 263 -16.03 8.53 -25.64
C LEU A 263 -16.50 9.99 -25.66
N GLN A 264 -16.24 10.72 -26.75
CA GLN A 264 -16.75 12.08 -26.95
C GLN A 264 -18.27 12.12 -27.16
N MET A 265 -18.86 11.09 -27.77
CA MET A 265 -20.31 10.97 -27.94
C MET A 265 -21.05 10.63 -26.64
N LEU A 266 -20.37 10.00 -25.68
CA LEU A 266 -20.93 9.56 -24.40
C LEU A 266 -20.74 10.56 -23.25
N ALA A 267 -19.98 11.64 -23.47
CA ALA A 267 -19.82 12.71 -22.49
C ALA A 267 -21.13 13.51 -22.34
N PRO A 268 -21.65 13.74 -21.11
CA PRO A 268 -22.81 14.59 -20.91
C PRO A 268 -22.46 16.04 -21.30
N ARG A 269 -23.36 16.67 -22.08
CA ARG A 269 -23.26 18.08 -22.48
C ARG A 269 -23.58 19.03 -21.32
#